data_AF-A0A9Q1DTK7-F1
#
_entry.id   AF-A0A9Q1DTK7-F1
#
_cell.length_a   1.000
_cell.length_b   1.000
_cell.length_c   1.000
_cell.angle_alpha   90.00
_cell.angle_beta   90.00
_cell.angle_gamma   90.00
#
_symmetry.space_group_name_H-M   'P 1'
#
loop_
_entity.id
_entity.type
_entity.pdbx_description
1 polymer ?
#
loop_
_entity_poly.entity_id
_entity_poly.type
_entity_poly.pdbx_seq_one_letter_code
_entity_poly.pdbx_strand_id
1 'polypeptide(L)'
;MRVGLWVMEEEGSVIVGMLVGLNVIDANLCVKGEDLDSQVGVIDFSLYLKDPQSSDSQKDDGKMTAILDQKHYIEELNRHLSCTVTDLQAKMDSLEKTNSKLIEELTAATDRINALREEQDQLRQENTSILQCSRKKEEVSRQDSQYKEEKHIRQELERELELQVGLKQEMEVAMKLLEKDTHEKQDTLAALRMQLDQVKTLNLQMFHKAQKKEEEAAHLEDDQPDVRGHEGPGGQDGELAQEAQEQQAHKELEGRVEALQRQLSELDTLRLGLEAELHGEKQQRQGLQRELQREQDNSAELRTQLQQLQGLQKELQTLSQEKKQLQTTCEEQEQALQEMGLHLSQSKLKMEDFKEVNKALKGHAWLKDDEATQCKKCQKEFSISRRKHHCRNCGDIYCSHCSSNELALPSYPRPVRVCDICHSMLLQRSSSTTS
;
A
#
# COMPACT_ATOMS: atom_id res chain seq x y z
N MET A 1 -14.44 -51.18 -51.28
CA MET A 1 -13.60 -51.54 -52.44
C MET A 1 -13.46 -53.06 -52.45
N ARG A 2 -14.37 -53.76 -53.13
CA ARG A 2 -14.22 -55.18 -53.45
C ARG A 2 -13.31 -55.24 -54.68
N VAL A 3 -12.24 -56.00 -54.63
CA VAL A 3 -11.59 -56.51 -55.84
C VAL A 3 -11.74 -58.01 -55.79
N GLY A 4 -12.94 -58.50 -56.11
CA GLY A 4 -13.16 -59.87 -56.52
C GLY A 4 -13.08 -59.89 -58.03
N LEU A 5 -11.95 -60.32 -58.58
CA LEU A 5 -11.79 -60.55 -60.01
C LEU A 5 -12.68 -61.74 -60.38
N TRP A 6 -13.82 -61.51 -61.02
CA TRP A 6 -14.56 -62.56 -61.70
C TRP A 6 -13.86 -62.81 -63.02
N VAL A 7 -12.97 -63.79 -63.05
CA VAL A 7 -12.40 -64.30 -64.30
C VAL A 7 -13.42 -65.29 -64.86
N MET A 8 -13.92 -65.04 -66.08
CA MET A 8 -14.80 -66.00 -66.75
C MET A 8 -14.01 -67.29 -67.04
N GLU A 9 -14.66 -68.44 -67.06
CA GLU A 9 -14.04 -69.78 -67.18
C GLU A 9 -13.05 -69.89 -68.36
N GLU A 10 -13.25 -69.10 -69.42
CA GLU A 10 -12.35 -69.05 -70.59
C GLU A 10 -11.12 -68.14 -70.43
N GLU A 11 -11.13 -67.17 -69.51
CA GLU A 11 -9.97 -66.29 -69.23
C GLU A 11 -9.06 -66.83 -68.12
N GLY A 12 -9.53 -67.82 -67.35
CA GLY A 12 -8.76 -68.46 -66.27
C GLY A 12 -7.55 -69.21 -66.77
N SER A 13 -7.66 -69.86 -67.94
CA SER A 13 -6.56 -70.59 -68.58
C SER A 13 -5.43 -69.66 -69.04
N VAL A 14 -5.76 -68.43 -69.48
CA VAL A 14 -4.80 -67.42 -69.91
C VAL A 14 -4.06 -66.83 -68.70
N ILE A 15 -4.77 -66.54 -67.61
CA ILE A 15 -4.18 -66.01 -66.37
C ILE A 15 -3.32 -67.07 -65.66
N VAL A 16 -3.77 -68.33 -65.62
CA VAL A 16 -2.95 -69.45 -65.11
C VAL A 16 -1.71 -69.64 -66.00
N GLY A 17 -1.85 -69.56 -67.33
CA GLY A 17 -0.71 -69.61 -68.25
C GLY A 17 0.31 -68.47 -68.06
N MET A 18 -0.15 -67.27 -67.70
CA MET A 18 0.70 -66.12 -67.37
C MET A 18 1.34 -66.24 -65.98
N LEU A 19 0.66 -66.84 -65.00
CA LEU A 19 1.15 -67.02 -63.63
C LEU A 19 2.19 -68.13 -63.48
N VAL A 20 2.19 -69.15 -64.34
CA VAL A 20 3.19 -70.23 -64.34
C VAL A 20 4.61 -69.72 -64.67
N GLY A 21 4.75 -68.52 -65.24
CA GLY A 21 6.03 -67.87 -65.52
C GLY A 21 6.55 -66.91 -64.44
N LEU A 22 5.79 -66.66 -63.37
CA LEU A 22 6.14 -65.68 -62.34
C LEU A 22 6.67 -66.38 -61.09
N ASN A 23 7.98 -66.30 -60.86
CA ASN A 23 8.64 -66.93 -59.71
C ASN A 23 8.41 -66.22 -58.36
N VAL A 24 7.74 -65.05 -58.32
CA VAL A 24 7.46 -64.34 -57.06
C VAL A 24 6.13 -63.57 -57.19
N ILE A 25 5.21 -63.80 -56.24
CA ILE A 25 4.02 -62.96 -56.01
C ILE A 25 4.15 -62.38 -54.61
N ASP A 26 4.44 -61.08 -54.50
CA ASP A 26 4.51 -60.37 -53.23
C ASP A 26 3.11 -59.89 -52.83
N ALA A 27 2.56 -60.45 -51.74
CA ALA A 27 1.25 -60.12 -51.21
C ALA A 27 1.38 -59.49 -49.82
N ASN A 28 1.78 -58.22 -49.77
CA ASN A 28 1.79 -57.44 -48.53
C ASN A 28 0.34 -57.09 -48.09
N LEU A 29 -0.28 -57.98 -47.30
CA LEU A 29 -1.56 -57.74 -46.65
C LEU A 29 -1.34 -57.05 -45.29
N CYS A 30 -1.41 -55.72 -45.28
CA CYS A 30 -1.25 -54.93 -44.06
C CYS A 30 -2.61 -54.82 -43.32
N VAL A 31 -2.81 -55.63 -42.27
CA VAL A 31 -3.97 -55.51 -41.37
C VAL A 31 -3.60 -54.53 -40.26
N LYS A 32 -4.17 -53.31 -40.31
CA LYS A 32 -4.11 -52.34 -39.21
C LYS A 32 -5.35 -52.50 -38.32
N GLY A 33 -5.17 -52.99 -37.11
CA GLY A 33 -6.17 -53.03 -36.04
C GLY A 33 -5.56 -53.60 -34.75
N GLU A 34 -5.72 -52.88 -33.65
CA GLU A 34 -5.39 -53.31 -32.29
C GLU A 34 -6.41 -54.38 -31.89
N ASP A 35 -6.07 -55.65 -32.06
CA ASP A 35 -6.61 -56.85 -31.38
C ASP A 35 -6.17 -58.09 -32.16
N LEU A 36 -4.88 -58.46 -32.02
CA LEU A 36 -4.30 -59.66 -32.64
C LEU A 36 -4.17 -60.85 -31.68
N ASP A 37 -4.65 -60.74 -30.44
CA ASP A 37 -4.55 -61.80 -29.42
C ASP A 37 -5.81 -62.68 -29.33
N SER A 38 -6.80 -62.51 -30.21
CA SER A 38 -7.93 -63.45 -30.30
C SER A 38 -7.77 -64.40 -31.50
N GLN A 39 -7.77 -65.70 -31.20
CA GLN A 39 -7.66 -66.75 -32.21
C GLN A 39 -8.85 -66.67 -33.18
N VAL A 40 -8.56 -66.41 -34.46
CA VAL A 40 -9.57 -66.38 -35.53
C VAL A 40 -10.25 -67.74 -35.59
N GLY A 41 -11.56 -67.77 -35.32
CA GLY A 41 -12.35 -69.00 -35.34
C GLY A 41 -12.33 -69.64 -36.73
N VAL A 42 -11.83 -70.86 -36.82
CA VAL A 42 -11.88 -71.68 -38.04
C VAL A 42 -13.32 -72.18 -38.17
N ILE A 43 -14.03 -71.73 -39.21
CA ILE A 43 -15.36 -72.24 -39.55
C ILE A 43 -15.17 -73.50 -40.41
N ASP A 44 -15.57 -74.66 -39.88
CA ASP A 44 -15.58 -75.91 -40.63
C ASP A 44 -16.81 -75.99 -41.54
N PHE A 45 -16.60 -75.86 -42.86
CA PHE A 45 -17.65 -75.96 -43.87
C PHE A 45 -18.09 -77.41 -44.15
N SER A 46 -17.43 -78.41 -43.56
CA SER A 46 -17.77 -79.83 -43.72
C SER A 46 -19.19 -80.16 -43.25
N LEU A 47 -19.75 -79.38 -42.30
CA LEU A 47 -21.12 -79.53 -41.80
C LEU A 47 -22.21 -79.07 -42.78
N TYR A 48 -21.85 -78.25 -43.78
CA TYR A 48 -22.78 -77.69 -44.77
C TYR A 48 -22.74 -78.44 -46.11
N LEU A 49 -21.75 -79.31 -46.31
CA LEU A 49 -21.67 -80.23 -47.43
C LEU A 49 -22.38 -81.54 -47.05
N LYS A 50 -23.72 -81.52 -46.97
CA LYS A 50 -24.52 -82.75 -46.79
C LYS A 50 -24.88 -83.36 -48.13
N ASP A 51 -24.42 -84.59 -48.35
CA ASP A 51 -24.83 -85.48 -49.43
C ASP A 51 -26.25 -86.07 -49.13
N PRO A 52 -27.21 -86.16 -50.07
CA PRO A 52 -28.61 -86.45 -49.77
C PRO A 52 -28.96 -87.92 -49.46
N GLN A 53 -28.00 -88.81 -49.25
CA GLN A 53 -28.30 -90.23 -49.02
C GLN A 53 -27.57 -90.79 -47.80
N SER A 54 -28.23 -90.78 -46.64
CA SER A 54 -28.14 -91.88 -45.67
C SER A 54 -29.19 -91.80 -44.57
N SER A 55 -29.59 -93.01 -44.19
CA SER A 55 -30.70 -93.46 -43.36
C SER A 55 -30.54 -93.17 -41.86
N ASP A 56 -31.69 -93.25 -41.19
CA ASP A 56 -31.95 -93.02 -39.77
C ASP A 56 -31.09 -93.79 -38.76
N SER A 57 -31.01 -93.21 -37.56
CA SER A 57 -30.49 -93.68 -36.25
C SER A 57 -29.16 -93.07 -35.75
N GLN A 58 -28.34 -92.45 -36.60
CA GLN A 58 -27.16 -91.65 -36.17
C GLN A 58 -27.44 -90.12 -36.11
N LYS A 59 -28.62 -89.68 -36.57
CA LYS A 59 -28.99 -88.26 -36.67
C LYS A 59 -29.32 -87.60 -35.33
N ASP A 60 -29.78 -88.35 -34.34
CA ASP A 60 -30.04 -87.80 -33.00
C ASP A 60 -28.76 -87.64 -32.19
N ASP A 61 -27.79 -88.55 -32.34
CA ASP A 61 -26.46 -88.39 -31.73
C ASP A 61 -25.72 -87.19 -32.30
N GLY A 62 -25.75 -86.96 -33.63
CA GLY A 62 -25.12 -85.78 -34.23
C GLY A 62 -25.78 -84.45 -33.86
N LYS A 63 -27.10 -84.42 -33.64
CA LYS A 63 -27.80 -83.24 -33.10
C LYS A 63 -27.45 -83.03 -31.63
N MET A 64 -27.34 -84.11 -30.86
CA MET A 64 -26.92 -84.05 -29.45
C MET A 64 -25.48 -83.51 -29.34
N THR A 65 -24.55 -83.95 -30.19
CA THR A 65 -23.18 -83.41 -30.26
C THR A 65 -23.18 -81.91 -30.58
N ALA A 66 -23.94 -81.45 -31.58
CA ALA A 66 -24.00 -80.02 -31.91
C ALA A 66 -24.62 -79.16 -30.78
N ILE A 67 -25.62 -79.67 -30.06
CA ILE A 67 -26.19 -79.00 -28.89
C ILE A 67 -25.17 -78.95 -27.75
N LEU A 68 -24.37 -80.01 -27.56
CA LEU A 68 -23.30 -80.04 -26.57
C LEU A 68 -22.17 -79.06 -26.91
N ASP A 69 -21.79 -78.93 -28.18
CA ASP A 69 -20.79 -77.96 -28.62
C ASP A 69 -21.29 -76.51 -28.47
N GLN A 70 -22.56 -76.26 -28.80
CA GLN A 70 -23.18 -74.95 -28.59
C GLN A 70 -23.30 -74.62 -27.09
N LYS A 71 -23.63 -75.61 -26.27
CA LYS A 71 -23.63 -75.48 -24.80
C LYS A 71 -22.23 -75.15 -24.29
N HIS A 72 -21.21 -75.86 -24.78
CA HIS A 72 -19.82 -75.62 -24.40
C HIS A 72 -19.35 -74.21 -24.80
N TYR A 73 -19.71 -73.74 -25.99
CA TYR A 73 -19.44 -72.37 -26.44
C TYR A 73 -20.09 -71.30 -25.55
N ILE A 74 -21.36 -71.51 -25.17
CA ILE A 74 -22.07 -70.59 -24.27
C ILE A 74 -21.46 -70.61 -22.86
N GLU A 75 -21.06 -71.79 -22.36
CA GLU A 75 -20.38 -71.93 -21.08
C GLU A 75 -19.03 -71.19 -21.08
N GLU A 76 -18.25 -71.30 -22.16
CA GLU A 76 -16.97 -70.61 -22.31
C GLU A 76 -17.15 -69.09 -22.44
N LEU A 77 -18.17 -68.64 -23.19
CA LEU A 77 -18.50 -67.21 -23.28
C LEU A 77 -18.96 -66.65 -21.93
N ASN A 78 -19.79 -67.40 -21.18
CA ASN A 78 -20.19 -67.02 -19.83
C ASN A 78 -19.00 -67.00 -18.87
N ARG A 79 -18.03 -67.90 -19.02
CA ARG A 79 -16.77 -67.88 -18.27
C ARG A 79 -15.97 -66.61 -18.56
N HIS A 80 -15.80 -66.26 -19.84
CA HIS A 80 -15.10 -65.04 -20.25
C HIS A 80 -15.80 -63.76 -19.79
N LEU A 81 -17.12 -63.67 -19.93
CA LEU A 81 -17.91 -62.56 -19.40
C LEU A 81 -17.79 -62.45 -17.89
N SER A 82 -17.85 -63.58 -17.17
CA SER A 82 -17.65 -63.60 -15.72
C SER A 82 -16.28 -63.09 -15.33
N CYS A 83 -15.21 -63.50 -16.03
CA CYS A 83 -13.85 -62.97 -15.81
C CYS A 83 -13.78 -61.45 -16.06
N THR A 84 -14.42 -60.96 -17.13
CA THR A 84 -14.41 -59.53 -17.45
C THR A 84 -15.17 -58.71 -16.42
N VAL A 85 -16.31 -59.22 -15.94
CA VAL A 85 -17.07 -58.59 -14.86
C VAL A 85 -16.25 -58.55 -13.58
N THR A 86 -15.54 -59.62 -13.21
CA THR A 86 -14.67 -59.63 -12.03
C THR A 86 -13.51 -58.64 -12.16
N ASP A 87 -12.93 -58.51 -13.35
CA ASP A 87 -11.82 -57.56 -13.59
C ASP A 87 -12.29 -56.10 -13.52
N LEU A 88 -13.48 -55.81 -14.07
CA LEU A 88 -14.09 -54.49 -13.96
C LEU A 88 -14.48 -54.16 -12.53
N GLN A 89 -15.02 -55.13 -11.78
CA GLN A 89 -15.31 -54.97 -10.36
C GLN A 89 -14.05 -54.64 -9.56
N ALA A 90 -12.95 -55.37 -9.78
CA ALA A 90 -11.67 -55.10 -9.11
C ALA A 90 -11.10 -53.70 -9.45
N LYS A 91 -11.27 -53.25 -10.70
CA LYS A 91 -10.88 -51.89 -11.12
C LYS A 91 -11.75 -50.82 -10.46
N MET A 92 -13.05 -51.05 -10.36
CA MET A 92 -13.98 -50.15 -9.67
C MET A 92 -13.61 -50.03 -8.19
N ASP A 93 -13.41 -51.15 -7.49
CA ASP A 93 -13.02 -51.15 -6.07
C ASP A 93 -11.66 -50.44 -5.85
N SER A 94 -10.72 -50.58 -6.79
CA SER A 94 -9.44 -49.87 -6.75
C SER A 94 -9.63 -48.35 -6.92
N LEU A 95 -10.43 -47.94 -7.90
CA LEU A 95 -10.74 -46.53 -8.14
C LEU A 95 -11.46 -45.90 -6.95
N GLU A 96 -12.43 -46.59 -6.36
CA GLU A 96 -13.13 -46.15 -5.15
C GLU A 96 -12.16 -45.92 -3.99
N LYS A 97 -11.24 -46.86 -3.74
CA LYS A 97 -10.19 -46.69 -2.71
C LYS A 97 -9.29 -45.48 -3.00
N THR A 98 -8.89 -45.26 -4.25
CA THR A 98 -8.09 -44.08 -4.61
C THR A 98 -8.87 -42.79 -4.43
N ASN A 99 -10.16 -42.78 -4.77
CA ASN A 99 -11.01 -41.61 -4.61
C ASN A 99 -11.20 -41.27 -3.12
N SER A 100 -11.43 -42.27 -2.25
CA SER A 100 -11.49 -42.07 -0.80
C SER A 100 -10.21 -41.44 -0.25
N LYS A 101 -9.03 -41.93 -0.67
CA LYS A 101 -7.74 -41.34 -0.26
C LYS A 101 -7.57 -39.89 -0.74
N LEU A 102 -7.94 -39.60 -1.99
CA LEU A 102 -7.86 -38.24 -2.52
C LEU A 102 -8.80 -37.28 -1.77
N ILE A 103 -9.99 -37.75 -1.37
CA ILE A 103 -10.91 -36.96 -0.54
C ILE A 103 -10.28 -36.66 0.82
N GLU A 104 -9.67 -37.66 1.49
CA GLU A 104 -8.96 -37.46 2.77
C GLU A 104 -7.76 -36.50 2.64
N GLU A 105 -7.00 -36.59 1.55
CA GLU A 105 -5.90 -35.67 1.29
C GLU A 105 -6.39 -34.25 1.03
N LEU A 106 -7.50 -34.11 0.29
CA LEU A 106 -8.11 -32.81 0.00
C LEU A 106 -8.68 -32.16 1.26
N THR A 107 -9.34 -32.90 2.14
CA THR A 107 -9.83 -32.38 3.42
C THR A 107 -8.67 -31.96 4.31
N ALA A 108 -7.63 -32.78 4.44
CA ALA A 108 -6.44 -32.44 5.22
C ALA A 108 -5.68 -31.22 4.67
N ALA A 109 -5.63 -31.04 3.35
CA ALA A 109 -5.06 -29.85 2.73
C ALA A 109 -5.93 -28.60 2.99
N THR A 110 -7.25 -28.75 2.93
CA THR A 110 -8.20 -27.68 3.23
C THR A 110 -8.09 -27.20 4.67
N ASP A 111 -7.98 -28.13 5.63
CA ASP A 111 -7.81 -27.81 7.04
C ASP A 111 -6.49 -27.07 7.30
N ARG A 112 -5.40 -27.47 6.64
CA ARG A 112 -4.12 -26.74 6.69
C ARG A 112 -4.23 -25.32 6.15
N ILE A 113 -4.94 -25.13 5.04
CA ILE A 113 -5.16 -23.79 4.46
C ILE A 113 -5.96 -22.92 5.43
N ASN A 114 -6.98 -23.47 6.07
CA ASN A 114 -7.80 -22.73 7.04
C ASN A 114 -6.97 -22.34 8.28
N ALA A 115 -6.17 -23.26 8.84
CA ALA A 115 -5.29 -22.95 9.96
C ALA A 115 -4.28 -21.84 9.62
N LEU A 116 -3.67 -21.88 8.43
CA LEU A 116 -2.74 -20.83 7.99
C LEU A 116 -3.44 -19.49 7.77
N ARG A 117 -4.71 -19.48 7.33
CA ARG A 117 -5.50 -18.25 7.22
C ARG A 117 -5.80 -17.65 8.58
N GLU A 118 -6.16 -18.47 9.56
CA GLU A 118 -6.39 -18.02 10.94
C GLU A 118 -5.11 -17.42 11.56
N GLU A 119 -3.97 -18.07 11.38
CA GLU A 119 -2.67 -17.54 11.82
C GLU A 119 -2.32 -16.22 11.12
N GLN A 120 -2.56 -16.11 9.81
CA GLN A 120 -2.35 -14.87 9.07
C GLN A 120 -3.24 -13.73 9.60
N ASP A 121 -4.50 -14.00 9.90
CA ASP A 121 -5.42 -12.98 10.42
C ASP A 121 -5.06 -12.58 11.86
N GLN A 122 -4.61 -13.52 12.68
CA GLN A 122 -4.08 -13.21 14.01
C GLN A 122 -2.84 -12.31 13.93
N LEU A 123 -1.87 -12.65 13.07
CA LEU A 123 -0.67 -11.84 12.87
C LEU A 123 -0.99 -10.44 12.30
N ARG A 124 -2.02 -10.32 11.46
CA ARG A 124 -2.51 -9.02 10.98
C ARG A 124 -3.10 -8.18 12.12
N GLN A 125 -3.87 -8.80 13.01
CA GLN A 125 -4.45 -8.12 14.16
C GLN A 125 -3.38 -7.67 15.17
N GLU A 126 -2.37 -8.52 15.41
CA GLU A 126 -1.22 -8.19 16.25
C GLU A 126 -0.40 -7.04 15.66
N ASN A 127 -0.07 -7.08 14.36
CA ASN A 127 0.62 -5.98 13.67
C ASN A 127 -0.16 -4.65 13.78
N THR A 128 -1.47 -4.71 13.59
CA THR A 128 -2.32 -3.52 13.71
C THR A 128 -2.27 -2.95 15.13
N SER A 129 -2.29 -3.81 16.14
CA SER A 129 -2.19 -3.43 17.55
C SER A 129 -0.82 -2.81 17.88
N ILE A 130 0.27 -3.38 17.34
CA ILE A 130 1.64 -2.86 17.51
C ILE A 130 1.76 -1.47 16.87
N LEU A 131 1.27 -1.30 15.64
CA LEU A 131 1.28 -0.01 14.94
C LEU A 131 0.49 1.05 15.72
N GLN A 132 -0.68 0.69 16.25
CA GLN A 132 -1.48 1.60 17.07
C GLN A 132 -0.77 1.98 18.37
N CYS A 133 -0.11 1.03 19.03
CA CYS A 133 0.69 1.28 20.23
C CYS A 133 1.88 2.22 19.94
N SER A 134 2.61 1.98 18.84
CA SER A 134 3.70 2.85 18.40
C SER A 134 3.22 4.27 18.14
N ARG A 135 2.11 4.42 17.41
CA ARG A 135 1.51 5.74 17.12
C ARG A 135 1.11 6.48 18.40
N LYS A 136 0.49 5.78 19.36
CA LYS A 136 0.14 6.36 20.67
C LYS A 136 1.40 6.80 21.44
N LYS A 137 2.47 6.01 21.40
CA LYS A 137 3.73 6.33 22.07
C LYS A 137 4.39 7.57 21.46
N GLU A 138 4.40 7.69 20.15
CA GLU A 138 4.88 8.89 19.44
C GLU A 138 4.05 10.12 19.78
N GLU A 139 2.72 9.98 19.83
CA GLU A 139 1.81 11.07 20.18
C GLU A 139 2.03 11.56 21.62
N VAL A 140 2.18 10.63 22.57
CA VAL A 140 2.52 10.95 23.96
C VAL A 140 3.89 11.61 24.06
N SER A 141 4.90 11.11 23.34
CA SER A 141 6.23 11.75 23.32
C SER A 141 6.19 13.16 22.77
N ARG A 142 5.37 13.41 21.73
CA ARG A 142 5.19 14.75 21.15
C ARG A 142 4.51 15.69 22.14
N GLN A 143 3.47 15.23 22.83
CA GLN A 143 2.78 16.00 23.87
C GLN A 143 3.70 16.33 25.05
N ASP A 144 4.54 15.39 25.49
CA ASP A 144 5.53 15.63 26.56
C ASP A 144 6.57 16.68 26.18
N SER A 145 7.08 16.64 24.94
CA SER A 145 7.98 17.69 24.42
C SER A 145 7.30 19.05 24.38
N GLN A 146 6.05 19.13 23.89
CA GLN A 146 5.29 20.38 23.88
C GLN A 146 5.05 20.93 25.29
N TYR A 147 4.67 20.07 26.23
CA TYR A 147 4.47 20.46 27.62
C TYR A 147 5.76 20.99 28.28
N LYS A 148 6.92 20.38 27.98
CA LYS A 148 8.22 20.87 28.48
C LYS A 148 8.57 22.25 27.94
N GLU A 149 8.34 22.47 26.66
CA GLU A 149 8.59 23.76 26.00
C GLU A 149 7.67 24.85 26.56
N GLU A 150 6.38 24.56 26.70
CA GLU A 150 5.41 25.50 27.28
C GLU A 150 5.70 25.79 28.75
N LYS A 151 6.14 24.79 29.52
CA LYS A 151 6.61 24.99 30.90
C LYS A 151 7.84 25.91 30.94
N HIS A 152 8.78 25.78 30.01
CA HIS A 152 9.95 26.65 29.95
C HIS A 152 9.55 28.10 29.67
N ILE A 153 8.71 28.31 28.66
CA ILE A 153 8.18 29.64 28.30
C ILE A 153 7.45 30.27 29.50
N ARG A 154 6.64 29.49 30.22
CA ARG A 154 5.94 30.00 31.41
C ARG A 154 6.90 30.45 32.50
N GLN A 155 7.99 29.71 32.74
CA GLN A 155 9.01 30.09 33.72
C GLN A 155 9.77 31.35 33.31
N GLU A 156 10.05 31.52 32.02
CA GLU A 156 10.67 32.75 31.50
C GLU A 156 9.74 33.96 31.68
N LEU A 157 8.45 33.79 31.37
CA LEU A 157 7.45 34.84 31.57
C LEU A 157 7.26 35.19 33.06
N GLU A 158 7.29 34.20 33.96
CA GLU A 158 7.26 34.43 35.41
C GLU A 158 8.47 35.26 35.87
N ARG A 159 9.70 34.96 35.38
CA ARG A 159 10.89 35.76 35.70
C ARG A 159 10.82 37.18 35.16
N GLU A 160 10.38 37.34 33.91
CA GLU A 160 10.22 38.67 33.31
C GLU A 160 9.20 39.49 34.09
N LEU A 161 8.09 38.88 34.53
CA LEU A 161 7.10 39.54 35.36
C LEU A 161 7.68 39.99 36.71
N GLU A 162 8.49 39.15 37.37
CA GLU A 162 9.18 39.51 38.61
C GLU A 162 10.11 40.72 38.42
N LEU A 163 10.88 40.74 37.32
CA LEU A 163 11.75 41.88 36.97
C LEU A 163 10.94 43.16 36.74
N GLN A 164 9.83 43.08 35.99
CA GLN A 164 8.94 44.22 35.76
C GLN A 164 8.34 44.77 37.05
N VAL A 165 7.95 43.88 37.98
CA VAL A 165 7.46 44.28 39.31
C VAL A 165 8.56 44.99 40.10
N GLY A 166 9.79 44.48 40.09
CA GLY A 166 10.94 45.14 40.73
C GLY A 166 11.21 46.53 40.17
N LEU A 167 11.32 46.65 38.85
CA LEU A 167 11.51 47.93 38.16
C LEU A 167 10.41 48.94 38.48
N LYS A 168 9.15 48.49 38.56
CA LYS A 168 8.03 49.35 38.93
C LYS A 168 8.15 49.86 40.38
N GLN A 169 8.59 49.01 41.31
CA GLN A 169 8.81 49.42 42.70
C GLN A 169 9.94 50.44 42.81
N GLU A 170 11.06 50.24 42.11
CA GLU A 170 12.16 51.19 42.06
C GLU A 170 11.73 52.54 41.47
N MET A 171 10.98 52.51 40.37
CA MET A 171 10.41 53.71 39.75
C MET A 171 9.48 54.46 40.70
N GLU A 172 8.65 53.76 41.47
CA GLU A 172 7.75 54.37 42.45
C GLU A 172 8.51 55.04 43.60
N VAL A 173 9.60 54.43 44.07
CA VAL A 173 10.48 55.02 45.09
C VAL A 173 11.18 56.26 44.53
N ALA A 174 11.73 56.20 43.32
CA ALA A 174 12.36 57.34 42.66
C ALA A 174 11.37 58.50 42.48
N MET A 175 10.13 58.22 42.09
CA MET A 175 9.07 59.21 41.94
C MET A 175 8.74 59.89 43.27
N LYS A 176 8.59 59.14 44.36
CA LYS A 176 8.33 59.69 45.71
C LYS A 176 9.48 60.58 46.20
N LEU A 177 10.73 60.20 45.92
CA LEU A 177 11.90 61.02 46.25
C LEU A 177 11.93 62.33 45.46
N LEU A 178 11.62 62.29 44.16
CA LEU A 178 11.51 63.48 43.31
C LEU A 178 10.37 64.40 43.75
N GLU A 179 9.21 63.82 44.09
CA GLU A 179 8.09 64.58 44.66
C GLU A 179 8.52 65.29 45.94
N LYS A 180 9.20 64.59 46.86
CA LYS A 180 9.71 65.19 48.10
C LYS A 180 10.69 66.33 47.83
N ASP A 181 11.71 66.14 46.98
CA ASP A 181 12.65 67.21 46.63
C ASP A 181 11.91 68.41 46.03
N THR A 182 10.94 68.17 45.15
CA THR A 182 10.13 69.24 44.54
C THR A 182 9.37 70.05 45.59
N HIS A 183 8.77 69.41 46.60
CA HIS A 183 8.09 70.10 47.70
C HIS A 183 9.09 70.92 48.53
N GLU A 184 10.27 70.37 48.87
CA GLU A 184 11.32 71.11 49.59
C GLU A 184 11.82 72.33 48.79
N LYS A 185 12.00 72.18 47.47
CA LYS A 185 12.32 73.31 46.57
C LYS A 185 11.20 74.34 46.52
N GLN A 186 9.93 73.92 46.53
CA GLN A 186 8.79 74.84 46.58
C GLN A 186 8.73 75.63 47.90
N ASP A 187 8.98 74.97 49.03
CA ASP A 187 8.99 75.61 50.36
C ASP A 187 10.14 76.62 50.47
N THR A 188 11.35 76.27 50.00
CA THR A 188 12.49 77.19 49.95
C THR A 188 12.22 78.39 49.03
N LEU A 189 11.59 78.17 47.87
CA LEU A 189 11.16 79.25 46.99
C LEU A 189 10.12 80.16 47.66
N ALA A 190 9.17 79.60 48.41
CA ALA A 190 8.17 80.38 49.15
C ALA A 190 8.83 81.23 50.26
N ALA A 191 9.78 80.65 51.00
CA ALA A 191 10.55 81.38 52.02
C ALA A 191 11.36 82.54 51.41
N LEU A 192 12.05 82.29 50.29
CA LEU A 192 12.79 83.34 49.56
C LEU A 192 11.87 84.44 49.05
N ARG A 193 10.66 84.10 48.55
CA ARG A 193 9.65 85.10 48.16
C ARG A 193 9.19 85.95 49.33
N MET A 194 8.93 85.34 50.50
CA MET A 194 8.60 86.08 51.73
C MET A 194 9.72 87.02 52.16
N GLN A 195 10.98 86.55 52.14
CA GLN A 195 12.14 87.39 52.45
C GLN A 195 12.25 88.56 51.48
N LEU A 196 12.04 88.32 50.18
CA LEU A 196 12.05 89.39 49.18
C LEU A 196 10.97 90.45 49.45
N ASP A 197 9.77 90.04 49.84
CA ASP A 197 8.69 90.97 50.16
C ASP A 197 8.92 91.72 51.48
N GLN A 198 9.55 91.08 52.48
CA GLN A 198 10.02 91.75 53.69
C GLN A 198 11.07 92.82 53.36
N VAL A 199 12.06 92.51 52.53
CA VAL A 199 13.09 93.47 52.09
C VAL A 199 12.46 94.62 51.31
N LYS A 200 11.51 94.35 50.40
CA LYS A 200 10.76 95.42 49.69
C LYS A 200 10.03 96.32 50.69
N THR A 201 9.37 95.74 51.69
CA THR A 201 8.64 96.48 52.72
C THR A 201 9.60 97.33 53.56
N LEU A 202 10.73 96.77 53.98
CA LEU A 202 11.78 97.50 54.70
C LEU A 202 12.35 98.64 53.84
N ASN A 203 12.62 98.41 52.56
CA ASN A 203 13.08 99.44 51.63
C ASN A 203 12.06 100.58 51.50
N LEU A 204 10.77 100.28 51.39
CA LEU A 204 9.70 101.30 51.38
C LEU A 204 9.65 102.09 52.69
N GLN A 205 9.74 101.41 53.84
CA GLN A 205 9.75 102.05 55.15
C GLN A 205 10.99 102.93 55.35
N MET A 206 12.16 102.47 54.91
CA MET A 206 13.41 103.21 54.94
C MET A 206 13.34 104.43 54.02
N PHE A 207 12.78 104.28 52.81
CA PHE A 207 12.55 105.40 51.90
C PHE A 207 11.63 106.46 52.51
N HIS A 208 10.49 106.07 53.10
CA HIS A 208 9.61 107.01 53.80
C HIS A 208 10.26 107.67 55.02
N LYS A 209 11.07 106.93 55.80
CA LYS A 209 11.81 107.49 56.93
C LYS A 209 12.90 108.45 56.49
N ALA A 210 13.62 108.13 55.42
CA ALA A 210 14.61 109.01 54.81
C ALA A 210 13.93 110.30 54.31
N GLN A 211 12.80 110.19 53.62
CA GLN A 211 12.01 111.34 53.17
C GLN A 211 11.54 112.22 54.35
N LYS A 212 11.03 111.62 55.44
CA LYS A 212 10.68 112.36 56.66
C LYS A 212 11.89 113.02 57.32
N LYS A 213 13.04 112.34 57.34
CA LYS A 213 14.29 112.88 57.87
C LYS A 213 14.84 114.01 57.00
N GLU A 214 14.63 113.93 55.69
CA GLU A 214 14.97 114.98 54.72
C GLU A 214 14.01 116.18 54.87
N GLU A 215 12.73 115.95 55.13
CA GLU A 215 11.74 116.99 55.51
C GLU A 215 12.04 117.62 56.88
N GLU A 216 12.49 116.82 57.87
CA GLU A 216 12.93 117.27 59.19
C GLU A 216 14.29 118.00 59.12
N ALA A 217 15.20 117.56 58.25
CA ALA A 217 16.50 118.22 58.00
C ALA A 217 16.31 119.53 57.24
N ALA A 218 15.38 119.59 56.28
CA ALA A 218 14.97 120.84 55.62
C ALA A 218 14.35 121.86 56.60
N HIS A 219 13.87 121.42 57.77
CA HIS A 219 13.40 122.28 58.86
C HIS A 219 14.50 122.69 59.87
N LEU A 220 15.70 122.09 59.79
CA LEU A 220 16.83 122.35 60.67
C LEU A 220 18.06 122.93 59.93
N GLU A 221 17.95 123.15 58.62
CA GLU A 221 18.95 123.86 57.78
C GLU A 221 18.75 125.40 57.77
N ASP A 222 18.54 125.99 58.95
CA ASP A 222 18.68 127.44 59.19
C ASP A 222 19.39 127.68 60.53
N ASP A 223 20.63 127.19 60.65
CA ASP A 223 21.69 127.78 61.48
C ASP A 223 23.04 127.05 61.24
N GLN A 224 23.95 127.74 60.54
CA GLN A 224 25.37 127.41 60.30
C GLN A 224 26.28 127.82 61.49
N PRO A 225 27.63 127.65 61.52
CA PRO A 225 28.58 126.72 60.86
C PRO A 225 29.71 126.14 61.80
N ASP A 226 30.56 125.28 61.21
CA ASP A 226 32.03 125.03 61.37
C ASP A 226 32.74 125.29 62.72
N VAL A 227 33.47 124.28 63.28
CA VAL A 227 34.86 124.43 63.79
C VAL A 227 35.60 123.07 63.86
N ARG A 228 36.83 123.11 63.33
CA ARG A 228 38.00 122.19 63.39
C ARG A 228 38.60 121.91 64.79
N GLY A 229 39.28 120.76 64.91
CA GLY A 229 40.29 120.42 65.94
C GLY A 229 39.83 119.29 66.87
N HIS A 230 40.64 118.31 67.28
CA HIS A 230 42.07 118.32 67.57
C HIS A 230 42.63 116.88 67.56
N GLU A 231 43.95 116.78 67.44
CA GLU A 231 44.74 115.55 67.25
C GLU A 231 44.98 114.73 68.53
N GLY A 232 45.14 113.41 68.31
CA GLY A 232 46.09 112.53 68.99
C GLY A 232 45.61 111.77 70.23
N PRO A 233 46.41 110.85 70.80
CA PRO A 233 47.55 110.15 70.20
C PRO A 233 47.61 108.64 70.56
N GLY A 234 48.47 107.90 69.88
CA GLY A 234 49.24 106.83 70.53
C GLY A 234 48.72 105.40 70.35
N GLY A 235 49.68 104.50 70.15
CA GLY A 235 49.48 103.06 70.20
C GLY A 235 50.47 102.33 69.32
N GLN A 236 51.68 102.13 69.83
CA GLN A 236 52.63 101.15 69.30
C GLN A 236 51.96 99.77 69.40
N ASP A 237 51.71 99.11 68.26
CA ASP A 237 51.38 97.66 68.20
C ASP A 237 51.63 97.11 66.77
N GLY A 238 52.72 97.56 66.13
CA GLY A 238 53.00 97.31 64.71
C GLY A 238 53.61 95.94 64.38
N GLU A 239 54.28 95.28 65.32
CA GLU A 239 55.01 94.03 65.01
C GLU A 239 54.20 92.77 65.36
N LEU A 240 53.38 92.78 66.43
CA LEU A 240 52.52 91.64 66.78
C LEU A 240 51.25 91.54 65.92
N ALA A 241 50.73 92.67 65.42
CA ALA A 241 49.57 92.67 64.53
C ALA A 241 49.90 92.15 63.12
N GLN A 242 51.13 92.40 62.63
CA GLN A 242 51.58 91.96 61.32
C GLN A 242 51.93 90.46 61.31
N GLU A 243 52.60 89.95 62.36
CA GLU A 243 52.85 88.51 62.54
C GLU A 243 51.56 87.72 62.78
N ALA A 244 50.60 88.26 63.55
CA ALA A 244 49.29 87.62 63.74
C ALA A 244 48.48 87.57 62.44
N GLN A 245 48.59 88.59 61.59
CA GLN A 245 47.89 88.67 60.30
C GLN A 245 48.53 87.76 59.24
N GLU A 246 49.86 87.61 59.23
CA GLU A 246 50.55 86.59 58.41
C GLU A 246 50.27 85.17 58.88
N GLN A 247 50.25 84.89 60.20
CA GLN A 247 49.90 83.57 60.74
C GLN A 247 48.43 83.20 60.45
N GLN A 248 47.53 84.18 60.49
CA GLN A 248 46.13 83.99 60.13
C GLN A 248 45.99 83.66 58.63
N ALA A 249 46.69 84.39 57.75
CA ALA A 249 46.71 84.11 56.32
C ALA A 249 47.36 82.75 55.98
N HIS A 250 48.41 82.35 56.70
CA HIS A 250 49.06 81.06 56.52
C HIS A 250 48.13 79.90 56.92
N LYS A 251 47.42 80.02 58.05
CA LYS A 251 46.39 79.05 58.46
C LYS A 251 45.25 78.95 57.45
N GLU A 252 44.83 80.06 56.86
CA GLU A 252 43.76 80.09 55.88
C GLU A 252 44.18 79.44 54.54
N LEU A 253 45.44 79.66 54.14
CA LEU A 253 46.05 78.98 53.00
C LEU A 253 46.25 77.48 53.24
N GLU A 254 46.72 77.08 54.43
CA GLU A 254 46.82 75.67 54.83
C GLU A 254 45.45 74.98 54.79
N GLY A 255 44.40 75.62 55.33
CA GLY A 255 43.03 75.10 55.27
C GLY A 255 42.51 74.96 53.83
N ARG A 256 42.87 75.90 52.93
CA ARG A 256 42.55 75.80 51.49
C ARG A 256 43.32 74.68 50.80
N VAL A 257 44.59 74.49 51.12
CA VAL A 257 45.43 73.39 50.58
C VAL A 257 44.86 72.05 51.02
N GLU A 258 44.50 71.89 52.29
CA GLU A 258 43.85 70.68 52.78
C GLU A 258 42.49 70.42 52.13
N ALA A 259 41.68 71.46 51.93
CA ALA A 259 40.39 71.33 51.23
C ALA A 259 40.57 70.87 49.78
N LEU A 260 41.53 71.45 49.05
CA LEU A 260 41.87 71.06 47.68
C LEU A 260 42.45 69.64 47.62
N GLN A 261 43.25 69.23 48.60
CA GLN A 261 43.75 67.86 48.70
C GLN A 261 42.64 66.84 48.96
N ARG A 262 41.64 67.16 49.80
CA ARG A 262 40.45 66.33 49.98
C ARG A 262 39.67 66.21 48.67
N GLN A 263 39.41 67.33 47.99
CA GLN A 263 38.72 67.33 46.70
C GLN A 263 39.46 66.52 45.62
N LEU A 264 40.79 66.62 45.55
CA LEU A 264 41.59 65.80 44.64
C LEU A 264 41.47 64.31 44.95
N SER A 265 41.49 63.92 46.23
CA SER A 265 41.31 62.53 46.63
C SER A 265 39.91 61.98 46.33
N GLU A 266 38.87 62.81 46.47
CA GLU A 266 37.49 62.47 46.09
C GLU A 266 37.37 62.29 44.57
N LEU A 267 38.00 63.16 43.78
CA LEU A 267 38.03 63.03 42.33
C LEU A 267 38.82 61.80 41.85
N ASP A 268 39.93 61.46 42.51
CA ASP A 268 40.70 60.25 42.18
C ASP A 268 39.94 58.96 42.52
N THR A 269 39.23 58.93 43.65
CA THR A 269 38.37 57.77 43.98
C THR A 269 37.22 57.63 42.99
N LEU A 270 36.60 58.74 42.57
CA LEU A 270 35.57 58.73 41.52
C LEU A 270 36.14 58.27 40.16
N ARG A 271 37.32 58.74 39.77
CA ARG A 271 38.00 58.32 38.53
C ARG A 271 38.27 56.81 38.53
N LEU A 272 38.81 56.27 39.62
CA LEU A 272 39.07 54.84 39.75
C LEU A 272 37.78 54.01 39.70
N GLY A 273 36.70 54.50 40.30
CA GLY A 273 35.37 53.88 40.20
C GLY A 273 34.88 53.79 38.75
N LEU A 274 34.92 54.92 38.02
CA LEU A 274 34.51 54.98 36.61
C LEU A 274 35.40 54.11 35.70
N GLU A 275 36.70 54.01 35.98
CA GLU A 275 37.62 53.13 35.25
C GLU A 275 37.29 51.65 35.48
N ALA A 276 36.92 51.27 36.70
CA ALA A 276 36.49 49.91 37.03
C ALA A 276 35.15 49.56 36.37
N GLU A 277 34.16 50.47 36.40
CA GLU A 277 32.88 50.30 35.71
C GLU A 277 33.07 50.16 34.20
N LEU A 278 33.89 51.02 33.58
CA LEU A 278 34.22 50.92 32.16
C LEU A 278 34.90 49.60 31.80
N HIS A 279 35.74 49.06 32.70
CA HIS A 279 36.35 47.75 32.51
C HIS A 279 35.32 46.62 32.61
N GLY A 280 34.41 46.68 33.59
CA GLY A 280 33.30 45.74 33.74
C GLY A 280 32.40 45.71 32.50
N GLU A 281 31.98 46.88 32.02
CA GLU A 281 31.19 47.03 30.80
C GLU A 281 31.89 46.47 29.56
N LYS A 282 33.20 46.68 29.43
CA LYS A 282 33.99 46.08 28.33
C LYS A 282 34.01 44.56 28.39
N GLN A 283 34.16 43.97 29.58
CA GLN A 283 34.13 42.52 29.76
C GLN A 283 32.72 41.96 29.48
N GLN A 284 31.68 42.63 29.96
CA GLN A 284 30.29 42.24 29.69
C GLN A 284 29.98 42.30 28.19
N ARG A 285 30.37 43.37 27.50
CA ARG A 285 30.22 43.48 26.04
C ARG A 285 30.94 42.36 25.29
N GLN A 286 32.15 41.99 25.73
CA GLN A 286 32.86 40.85 25.15
C GLN A 286 32.15 39.52 25.42
N GLY A 287 31.55 39.35 26.60
CA GLY A 287 30.71 38.19 26.92
C GLY A 287 29.53 38.07 25.96
N LEU A 288 28.75 39.15 25.84
CA LEU A 288 27.60 39.23 24.95
C LEU A 288 27.97 39.00 23.47
N GLN A 289 29.13 39.47 23.02
CA GLN A 289 29.61 39.18 21.66
C GLN A 289 29.91 37.70 21.43
N ARG A 290 30.46 36.99 22.42
CA ARG A 290 30.70 35.54 22.32
C ARG A 290 29.39 34.77 22.32
N GLU A 291 28.42 35.17 23.14
CA GLU A 291 27.10 34.57 23.16
C GLU A 291 26.37 34.79 21.84
N LEU A 292 26.39 36.01 21.31
CA LEU A 292 25.82 36.32 20.00
C LEU A 292 26.45 35.45 18.89
N GLN A 293 27.77 35.27 18.91
CA GLN A 293 28.44 34.41 17.93
C GLN A 293 27.99 32.95 18.04
N ARG A 294 27.88 32.42 19.27
CA ARG A 294 27.38 31.05 19.50
C ARG A 294 25.95 30.88 18.99
N GLU A 295 25.08 31.84 19.24
CA GLU A 295 23.70 31.79 18.74
C GLU A 295 23.63 31.88 17.21
N GLN A 296 24.53 32.65 16.58
CA GLN A 296 24.64 32.68 15.12
C GLN A 296 25.11 31.34 14.54
N ASP A 297 26.10 30.70 15.17
CA ASP A 297 26.60 29.39 14.77
C ASP A 297 25.51 28.32 14.94
N ASN A 298 24.80 28.31 16.07
CA ASN A 298 23.65 27.44 16.33
C ASN A 298 22.55 27.64 15.28
N SER A 299 22.22 28.90 14.95
CA SER A 299 21.23 29.22 13.91
C SER A 299 21.66 28.74 12.52
N ALA A 300 22.96 28.78 12.20
CA ALA A 300 23.49 28.26 10.94
C ALA A 300 23.41 26.73 10.88
N GLU A 301 23.70 26.05 11.99
CA GLU A 301 23.57 24.59 12.10
C GLU A 301 22.10 24.15 11.95
N LEU A 302 21.18 24.79 12.68
CA LEU A 302 19.74 24.53 12.58
C LEU A 302 19.21 24.72 11.15
N ARG A 303 19.67 25.77 10.45
CA ARG A 303 19.33 26.00 9.04
C ARG A 303 19.81 24.85 8.14
N THR A 304 21.01 24.34 8.39
CA THR A 304 21.58 23.21 7.63
C THR A 304 20.79 21.92 7.89
N GLN A 305 20.45 21.63 9.15
CA GLN A 305 19.63 20.48 9.52
C GLN A 305 18.23 20.57 8.87
N LEU A 306 17.62 21.75 8.86
CA LEU A 306 16.32 21.97 8.22
C LEU A 306 16.40 21.72 6.70
N GLN A 307 17.48 22.14 6.03
CA GLN A 307 17.69 21.86 4.62
C GLN A 307 17.84 20.35 4.34
N GLN A 308 18.53 19.61 5.22
CA GLN A 308 18.66 18.16 5.12
C GLN A 308 17.31 17.45 5.28
N LEU A 309 16.51 17.84 6.29
CA LEU A 309 15.16 17.30 6.49
C LEU A 309 14.24 17.58 5.30
N GLN A 310 14.33 18.76 4.69
CA GLN A 310 13.60 19.08 3.46
C GLN A 310 14.03 18.20 2.28
N GLY A 311 15.32 17.87 2.18
CA GLY A 311 15.84 16.92 1.19
C GLY A 311 15.24 15.53 1.36
N LEU A 312 15.33 14.98 2.58
CA LEU A 312 14.76 13.67 2.92
C LEU A 312 13.24 13.62 2.70
N GLN A 313 12.52 14.71 2.99
CA GLN A 313 11.09 14.80 2.73
C GLN A 313 10.76 14.68 1.24
N LYS A 314 11.56 15.30 0.37
CA LYS A 314 11.39 15.17 -1.10
C LYS A 314 11.68 13.76 -1.57
N GLU A 315 12.74 13.13 -1.08
CA GLU A 315 13.08 11.74 -1.41
C GLU A 315 11.98 10.77 -0.95
N LEU A 316 11.40 10.98 0.23
CA LEU A 316 10.28 10.18 0.71
C LEU A 316 9.05 10.34 -0.18
N GLN A 317 8.78 11.56 -0.67
CA GLN A 317 7.67 11.82 -1.59
C GLN A 317 7.89 11.12 -2.94
N THR A 318 9.11 11.18 -3.51
CA THR A 318 9.42 10.49 -4.77
C THR A 318 9.30 8.98 -4.62
N LEU A 319 9.85 8.41 -3.55
CA LEU A 319 9.73 6.97 -3.27
C LEU A 319 8.28 6.54 -3.04
N SER A 320 7.47 7.37 -2.38
CA SER A 320 6.04 7.11 -2.20
C SER A 320 5.29 7.09 -3.53
N GLN A 321 5.65 8.01 -4.45
CA GLN A 321 5.07 8.06 -5.79
C GLN A 321 5.49 6.85 -6.64
N GLU A 322 6.77 6.46 -6.60
CA GLU A 322 7.28 5.26 -7.27
C GLU A 322 6.60 3.99 -6.76
N LYS A 323 6.46 3.84 -5.42
CA LYS A 323 5.73 2.72 -4.82
C LYS A 323 4.30 2.65 -5.36
N LYS A 324 3.61 3.80 -5.44
CA LYS A 324 2.22 3.84 -5.96
C LYS A 324 2.16 3.43 -7.42
N GLN A 325 3.10 3.89 -8.25
CA GLN A 325 3.17 3.50 -9.67
C GLN A 325 3.43 2.01 -9.84
N LEU A 326 4.38 1.45 -9.06
CA LEU A 326 4.67 0.02 -9.07
C LEU A 326 3.45 -0.79 -8.64
N GLN A 327 2.73 -0.34 -7.60
CA GLN A 327 1.52 -1.00 -7.13
C GLN A 327 0.43 -1.04 -8.21
N THR A 328 0.17 0.08 -8.89
CA THR A 328 -0.78 0.10 -10.02
C THR A 328 -0.34 -0.82 -11.15
N THR A 329 0.96 -0.85 -11.46
CA THR A 329 1.50 -1.76 -12.49
C THR A 329 1.29 -3.23 -12.12
N CYS A 330 1.51 -3.60 -10.85
CA CYS A 330 1.25 -4.96 -10.38
C CYS A 330 -0.25 -5.31 -10.48
N GLU A 331 -1.14 -4.41 -10.07
CA GLU A 331 -2.60 -4.60 -10.17
C GLU A 331 -3.04 -4.81 -11.63
N GLU A 332 -2.50 -4.03 -12.56
CA GLU A 332 -2.77 -4.19 -14.01
C GLU A 332 -2.27 -5.53 -14.55
N GLN A 333 -1.07 -5.97 -14.13
CA GLN A 333 -0.51 -7.27 -14.52
C GLN A 333 -1.32 -8.44 -13.97
N GLU A 334 -1.77 -8.36 -12.72
CA GLU A 334 -2.65 -9.38 -12.11
C GLU A 334 -3.99 -9.48 -12.86
N GLN A 335 -4.60 -8.35 -13.20
CA GLN A 335 -5.83 -8.33 -14.00
C GLN A 335 -5.61 -8.96 -15.39
N ALA A 336 -4.53 -8.61 -16.09
CA ALA A 336 -4.21 -9.20 -17.39
C ALA A 336 -4.00 -10.72 -17.30
N LEU A 337 -3.34 -11.21 -16.24
CA LEU A 337 -3.17 -12.65 -15.99
C LEU A 337 -4.51 -13.35 -15.74
N GLN A 338 -5.42 -12.71 -14.99
CA GLN A 338 -6.75 -13.24 -14.72
C GLN A 338 -7.59 -13.34 -16.01
N GLU A 339 -7.56 -12.31 -16.86
CA GLU A 339 -8.25 -12.32 -18.16
C GLU A 339 -7.71 -13.40 -19.09
N MET A 340 -6.38 -13.54 -19.20
CA MET A 340 -5.77 -14.62 -19.97
C MET A 340 -6.16 -16.01 -19.42
N GLY A 341 -6.19 -16.17 -18.10
CA GLY A 341 -6.64 -17.40 -17.45
C GLY A 341 -8.10 -17.74 -17.80
N LEU A 342 -8.98 -16.74 -17.83
CA LEU A 342 -10.37 -16.90 -18.24
C LEU A 342 -10.50 -17.29 -19.71
N HIS A 343 -9.76 -16.62 -20.60
CA HIS A 343 -9.75 -16.94 -22.04
C HIS A 343 -9.24 -18.35 -22.31
N LEU A 344 -8.18 -18.78 -21.64
CA LEU A 344 -7.65 -20.15 -21.76
C LEU A 344 -8.67 -21.18 -21.28
N SER A 345 -9.32 -20.93 -20.14
CA SER A 345 -10.38 -21.81 -19.62
C SER A 345 -11.55 -21.93 -20.60
N GLN A 346 -12.04 -20.80 -21.12
CA GLN A 346 -13.13 -20.79 -22.12
C GLN A 346 -12.72 -21.50 -23.42
N SER A 347 -11.49 -21.30 -23.89
CA SER A 347 -10.98 -21.96 -25.09
C SER A 347 -10.84 -23.48 -24.87
N LYS A 348 -10.44 -23.91 -23.67
CA LYS A 348 -10.34 -25.32 -23.30
C LYS A 348 -11.72 -25.98 -23.30
N LEU A 349 -12.72 -25.36 -22.68
CA LEU A 349 -14.11 -25.84 -22.68
C LEU A 349 -14.66 -25.99 -24.10
N LYS A 350 -14.50 -24.96 -24.94
CA LYS A 350 -14.90 -25.03 -26.36
C LYS A 350 -14.23 -26.19 -27.10
N MET A 351 -12.93 -26.41 -26.85
CA MET A 351 -12.20 -27.51 -27.49
C MET A 351 -12.68 -28.89 -27.00
N GLU A 352 -13.05 -29.01 -25.73
CA GLU A 352 -13.65 -30.23 -25.18
C GLU A 352 -15.03 -30.50 -25.80
N ASP A 353 -15.88 -29.47 -25.93
CA ASP A 353 -17.17 -29.55 -26.64
C ASP A 353 -16.98 -30.03 -28.10
N PHE A 354 -16.02 -29.43 -28.83
CA PHE A 354 -15.71 -29.85 -30.21
C PHE A 354 -15.21 -31.29 -30.31
N LYS A 355 -14.46 -31.78 -29.31
CA LYS A 355 -14.01 -33.18 -29.23
C LYS A 355 -15.18 -34.13 -28.98
N GLU A 356 -16.09 -33.76 -28.08
CA GLU A 356 -17.28 -34.55 -27.78
C GLU A 356 -18.21 -34.64 -29.00
N VAL A 357 -18.46 -33.52 -29.68
CA VAL A 357 -19.23 -33.48 -30.93
C VAL A 357 -18.55 -34.28 -32.03
N ASN A 358 -17.22 -34.19 -32.20
CA ASN A 358 -16.51 -35.03 -33.17
C ASN A 358 -16.58 -36.53 -32.85
N LYS A 359 -16.53 -36.89 -31.57
CA LYS A 359 -16.69 -38.29 -31.13
C LYS A 359 -18.10 -38.80 -31.43
N ALA A 360 -19.13 -37.97 -31.25
CA ALA A 360 -20.49 -38.29 -31.63
C ALA A 360 -20.68 -38.39 -33.16
N LEU A 361 -20.01 -37.55 -33.95
CA LEU A 361 -20.04 -37.57 -35.41
C LEU A 361 -19.26 -38.74 -36.05
N LYS A 362 -18.26 -39.29 -35.35
CA LYS A 362 -17.54 -40.51 -35.77
C LYS A 362 -18.34 -41.81 -35.53
N GLY A 363 -19.65 -41.73 -35.30
CA GLY A 363 -20.55 -42.87 -35.19
C GLY A 363 -21.01 -43.41 -36.56
N HIS A 364 -20.75 -44.72 -36.76
CA HIS A 364 -21.26 -45.61 -37.82
C HIS A 364 -20.56 -45.53 -39.18
N ALA A 365 -19.36 -46.13 -39.24
CA ALA A 365 -18.83 -46.63 -40.51
C ALA A 365 -19.86 -47.54 -41.18
N TRP A 366 -20.13 -47.33 -42.48
CA TRP A 366 -21.05 -48.16 -43.25
C TRP A 366 -20.61 -49.63 -43.15
N LEU A 367 -21.47 -50.47 -42.59
CA LEU A 367 -21.25 -51.92 -42.58
C LEU A 367 -21.13 -52.40 -44.04
N LYS A 368 -20.03 -53.09 -44.33
CA LYS A 368 -19.81 -53.65 -45.66
C LYS A 368 -20.86 -54.72 -45.93
N ASP A 369 -21.40 -54.74 -47.15
CA ASP A 369 -22.46 -55.66 -47.58
C ASP A 369 -22.14 -57.13 -47.33
N ASP A 370 -20.87 -57.50 -47.27
CA ASP A 370 -20.40 -58.85 -47.06
C ASP A 370 -20.63 -59.37 -45.63
N GLU A 371 -20.77 -58.48 -44.65
CA GLU A 371 -20.89 -58.83 -43.22
C GLU A 371 -22.36 -59.01 -42.77
N ALA A 372 -23.33 -58.46 -43.51
CA ALA A 372 -24.74 -58.56 -43.16
C ALA A 372 -25.42 -59.74 -43.87
N THR A 373 -25.57 -60.88 -43.20
CA THR A 373 -26.30 -62.05 -43.71
C THR A 373 -27.82 -61.91 -43.56
N GLN A 374 -28.28 -61.09 -42.60
CA GLN A 374 -29.69 -60.91 -42.26
C GLN A 374 -30.06 -59.42 -42.13
N CYS A 375 -31.33 -59.11 -42.38
CA CYS A 375 -31.85 -57.76 -42.18
C CYS A 375 -31.77 -57.35 -40.70
N LYS A 376 -31.10 -56.22 -40.41
CA LYS A 376 -30.89 -55.73 -39.03
C LYS A 376 -32.18 -55.56 -38.22
N LYS A 377 -33.32 -55.28 -38.87
CA LYS A 377 -34.63 -55.11 -38.21
C LYS A 377 -35.40 -56.41 -38.07
N CYS A 378 -35.66 -57.11 -39.19
CA CYS A 378 -36.56 -58.26 -39.18
C CYS A 378 -35.86 -59.62 -39.08
N GLN A 379 -34.52 -59.62 -39.03
CA GLN A 379 -33.66 -60.81 -38.89
C GLN A 379 -33.92 -61.90 -39.94
N LYS A 380 -34.52 -61.53 -41.09
CA LYS A 380 -34.69 -62.44 -42.23
C LYS A 380 -33.42 -62.41 -43.09
N GLU A 381 -32.95 -63.60 -43.48
CA GLU A 381 -31.79 -63.77 -44.37
C GLU A 381 -32.00 -63.09 -45.72
N PHE A 382 -30.92 -62.49 -46.23
CA PHE A 382 -30.89 -61.95 -47.56
C PHE A 382 -30.76 -63.06 -48.61
N SER A 383 -31.38 -62.85 -49.76
CA SER A 383 -31.38 -63.80 -50.87
C SER A 383 -31.42 -63.03 -52.19
N ILE A 384 -31.36 -63.74 -53.32
CA ILE A 384 -31.46 -63.11 -54.65
C ILE A 384 -32.75 -62.27 -54.78
N SER A 385 -33.86 -62.73 -54.18
CA SER A 385 -35.13 -62.01 -54.16
C SER A 385 -35.23 -60.96 -53.05
N ARG A 386 -34.49 -61.11 -51.94
CA ARG A 386 -34.42 -60.13 -50.84
C ARG A 386 -33.06 -59.43 -50.85
N ARG A 387 -32.99 -58.30 -51.57
CA ARG A 387 -31.76 -57.49 -51.70
C ARG A 387 -31.47 -56.64 -50.44
N LYS A 388 -30.19 -56.31 -50.27
CA LYS A 388 -29.64 -55.49 -49.19
C LYS A 388 -29.78 -54.00 -49.49
N HIS A 389 -30.10 -53.19 -48.48
CA HIS A 389 -30.22 -51.74 -48.57
C HIS A 389 -29.69 -51.04 -47.32
N HIS A 390 -28.79 -50.07 -47.47
CA HIS A 390 -28.30 -49.27 -46.34
C HIS A 390 -29.26 -48.18 -45.94
N CYS A 391 -29.40 -47.98 -44.64
CA CYS A 391 -29.98 -46.76 -44.10
C CYS A 391 -28.94 -45.64 -44.19
N ARG A 392 -29.26 -44.51 -44.86
CA ARG A 392 -28.33 -43.37 -44.99
C ARG A 392 -28.13 -42.58 -43.69
N ASN A 393 -28.91 -42.88 -42.64
CA ASN A 393 -28.80 -42.26 -41.33
C ASN A 393 -27.93 -43.07 -40.35
N CYS A 394 -28.19 -44.38 -40.19
CA CYS A 394 -27.44 -45.22 -39.23
C CYS A 394 -26.39 -46.14 -39.86
N GLY A 395 -26.32 -46.25 -41.19
CA GLY A 395 -25.31 -47.06 -41.89
C GLY A 395 -25.56 -48.58 -41.89
N ASP A 396 -26.52 -49.10 -41.13
CA ASP A 396 -26.90 -50.51 -41.08
C ASP A 396 -27.64 -51.00 -42.35
N ILE A 397 -27.67 -52.32 -42.55
CA ILE A 397 -28.24 -52.99 -43.72
C ILE A 397 -29.62 -53.61 -43.41
N TYR A 398 -30.59 -53.32 -44.28
CA TYR A 398 -31.99 -53.73 -44.16
C TYR A 398 -32.53 -54.30 -45.48
N CYS A 399 -33.65 -55.01 -45.41
CA CYS A 399 -34.42 -55.38 -46.60
C CYS A 399 -35.31 -54.23 -47.09
N SER A 400 -35.85 -54.34 -48.30
CA SER A 400 -36.68 -53.29 -48.91
C SER A 400 -37.88 -52.90 -48.05
N HIS A 401 -38.50 -53.87 -47.39
CA HIS A 401 -39.66 -53.65 -46.51
C HIS A 401 -39.32 -52.91 -45.21
N CYS A 402 -38.10 -53.11 -44.67
CA CYS A 402 -37.68 -52.46 -43.42
C CYS A 402 -36.99 -51.11 -43.64
N SER A 403 -36.88 -50.68 -44.90
CA SER A 403 -36.23 -49.45 -45.33
C SER A 403 -36.99 -48.82 -46.49
N SER A 404 -38.32 -48.93 -46.50
CA SER A 404 -39.14 -48.46 -47.62
C SER A 404 -39.33 -46.94 -47.65
N ASN A 405 -38.89 -46.24 -46.61
CA ASN A 405 -39.10 -44.81 -46.44
C ASN A 405 -37.88 -43.99 -46.91
N GLU A 406 -38.14 -42.77 -47.38
CA GLU A 406 -37.11 -41.79 -47.76
C GLU A 406 -37.31 -40.50 -46.95
N LEU A 407 -36.21 -39.93 -46.47
CA LEU A 407 -36.23 -38.71 -45.65
C LEU A 407 -35.10 -37.78 -46.08
N ALA A 408 -35.34 -36.47 -46.03
CA ALA A 408 -34.29 -35.48 -46.23
C ALA A 408 -33.34 -35.49 -45.02
N LEU A 409 -32.07 -35.83 -45.25
CA LEU A 409 -31.03 -35.80 -44.22
C LEU A 409 -30.09 -34.61 -44.47
N PRO A 410 -29.59 -33.92 -43.43
CA PRO A 410 -28.74 -32.73 -43.59
C PRO A 410 -27.51 -32.94 -44.46
N SER A 411 -26.97 -34.17 -44.50
CA SER A 411 -25.78 -34.52 -45.28
C SER A 411 -26.07 -34.82 -46.76
N TYR A 412 -27.34 -34.82 -47.21
CA TYR A 412 -27.71 -35.19 -48.58
C TYR A 412 -28.66 -34.15 -49.21
N PRO A 413 -28.44 -33.75 -50.48
CA PRO A 413 -29.23 -32.71 -51.13
C PRO A 413 -30.64 -33.15 -51.57
N ARG A 414 -30.95 -34.44 -51.51
CA ARG A 414 -32.25 -35.03 -51.89
C ARG A 414 -32.70 -36.03 -50.82
N PRO A 415 -34.01 -36.34 -50.70
CA PRO A 415 -34.48 -37.40 -49.82
C PRO A 415 -33.75 -38.71 -50.09
N VAL A 416 -33.31 -39.38 -49.04
CA VAL A 416 -32.55 -40.62 -49.11
C VAL A 416 -33.18 -41.70 -48.26
N ARG A 417 -32.98 -42.96 -48.67
CA ARG A 417 -33.52 -44.13 -47.99
C ARG A 417 -33.06 -44.24 -46.54
N VAL A 418 -34.02 -44.43 -45.64
CA VAL A 418 -33.78 -44.68 -44.21
C VAL A 418 -34.54 -45.92 -43.76
N CYS A 419 -34.03 -46.60 -42.74
CA CYS A 419 -34.78 -47.68 -42.10
C CYS A 419 -35.97 -47.12 -41.31
N ASP A 420 -36.98 -47.95 -41.07
CA ASP A 420 -38.20 -47.50 -40.38
C ASP A 420 -37.93 -46.93 -38.99
N ILE A 421 -36.90 -47.43 -38.30
CA ILE A 421 -36.50 -46.94 -36.96
C ILE A 421 -35.99 -45.50 -37.07
N CYS A 422 -35.04 -45.24 -37.98
CA CYS A 422 -34.52 -43.90 -38.22
C CYS A 422 -35.61 -42.97 -38.74
N HIS A 423 -36.50 -43.46 -39.60
CA HIS A 423 -37.62 -42.68 -40.11
C HIS A 423 -38.52 -42.18 -38.98
N SER A 424 -38.99 -43.08 -38.09
CA SER A 424 -39.83 -42.70 -36.96
C SER A 424 -39.11 -41.78 -35.97
N MET A 425 -37.85 -42.07 -35.63
CA MET A 425 -37.07 -41.28 -34.68
C MET A 425 -36.81 -39.85 -35.18
N LEU A 426 -36.47 -39.70 -36.47
CA LEU A 426 -36.19 -38.39 -37.06
C LEU A 426 -37.46 -37.57 -37.26
N LEU A 427 -38.59 -38.20 -37.59
CA LEU A 427 -39.89 -37.52 -37.63
C LEU A 427 -40.27 -36.98 -36.24
N GLN A 428 -40.11 -37.78 -35.17
CA GLN A 428 -40.37 -37.34 -33.80
C GLN A 428 -39.49 -36.16 -33.34
N ARG A 429 -38.20 -36.16 -33.74
CA ARG A 429 -37.28 -35.04 -33.48
C ARG A 429 -37.67 -33.77 -34.26
N SER A 430 -38.12 -33.91 -35.50
CA SER A 430 -38.57 -32.76 -36.29
C SER A 430 -39.83 -32.10 -35.71
N SER A 431 -40.75 -32.87 -35.13
CA SER A 431 -41.93 -32.33 -34.45
C SER A 431 -41.62 -31.61 -33.12
N SER A 432 -40.56 -32.00 -32.41
CA SER A 432 -40.18 -31.41 -31.12
C SER A 432 -39.28 -30.17 -31.23
N THR A 433 -38.76 -29.88 -32.43
CA THR A 433 -37.95 -28.67 -32.71
C THR A 433 -38.80 -27.50 -33.23
N THR A 434 -40.14 -27.66 -33.27
CA THR A 434 -41.10 -26.65 -33.75
C THR A 434 -42.09 -26.20 -32.67
N SER A 435 -41.75 -26.37 -31.39
CA SER A 435 -42.50 -25.81 -30.24
C SER A 435 -41.59 -24.94 -29.40
#